data_AF-A0A6J7RJR6-F1
#
_entry.id   AF-A0A6J7RJR6-F1
#
_cell.length_a   1.000
_cell.length_b   1.000
_cell.length_c   1.000
_cell.angle_alpha   90.00
_cell.angle_beta   90.00
_cell.angle_gamma   90.00
#
_symmetry.space_group_name_H-M   'P 1'
#
loop_
_entity.id
_entity.type
_entity.pdbx_description
1 polymer ?
#
loop_
_entity_poly.entity_id
_entity_poly.type
_entity_poly.pdbx_seq_one_letter_code
_entity_poly.pdbx_strand_id
1 'polypeptide(L)' 'MYTKFDMPAGAGRVYGEAEGINHVLINGVEAVRNGEILTSRPGTLLRSGRDTDTVTAR' A
#
# COMPACT_ATOMS: atom_id res chain seq x y z
N MET A 1 -13.15 -12.73 6.03
CA MET A 1 -13.75 -11.43 5.69
C MET A 1 -14.58 -10.96 6.87
N TYR A 2 -14.41 -9.73 7.34
CA TYR A 2 -15.11 -9.17 8.51
C TYR A 2 -15.33 -7.66 8.36
N THR A 3 -16.19 -7.07 9.19
CA THR A 3 -16.41 -5.61 9.20
C THR A 3 -15.39 -4.93 10.11
N LYS A 4 -14.60 -4.00 9.56
CA LYS A 4 -13.59 -3.22 10.27
C LYS A 4 -14.03 -1.76 10.40
N PHE A 5 -13.94 -1.19 11.60
CA PHE A 5 -14.34 0.17 11.92
C PHE A 5 -13.13 1.10 12.00
N ASP A 6 -12.42 1.26 10.89
CA ASP A 6 -11.17 2.04 10.78
C ASP A 6 -11.31 3.27 9.87
N MET A 7 -12.51 3.61 9.42
CA MET A 7 -12.76 4.75 8.54
C MET A 7 -13.11 6.04 9.31
N PRO A 8 -13.07 7.22 8.65
CA PRO A 8 -13.47 8.48 9.26
C PRO A 8 -14.83 8.40 9.95
N ALA A 9 -14.97 9.12 11.07
CA ALA A 9 -16.14 9.07 11.95
C ALA A 9 -16.50 7.66 12.48
N GLY A 10 -15.56 6.72 12.48
CA GLY A 10 -15.77 5.35 12.97
C GLY A 10 -16.62 4.48 12.05
N ALA A 11 -16.77 4.84 10.77
CA ALA A 11 -17.55 4.05 9.83
C ALA A 11 -16.93 2.66 9.58
N GLY A 12 -17.80 1.67 9.34
CA GLY A 12 -17.41 0.30 9.04
C GLY A 12 -17.19 0.07 7.54
N ARG A 13 -16.21 -0.75 7.19
CA ARG A 13 -16.03 -1.30 5.84
C ARG A 13 -15.86 -2.80 5.89
N VAL A 14 -16.21 -3.49 4.79
CA VAL A 14 -15.86 -4.90 4.66
C VAL A 14 -14.37 -5.01 4.34
N TYR A 15 -13.68 -5.82 5.13
CA TYR A 15 -12.24 -6.01 5.03
C TYR A 15 -11.89 -7.50 4.82
N GLY A 16 -10.97 -7.72 3.89
CA GLY A 16 -10.31 -9.00 3.63
C GLY A 16 -8.81 -8.79 3.66
N GLU A 17 -8.11 -9.62 4.41
CA GLU A 17 -6.65 -9.64 4.41
C GLU A 17 -6.12 -10.18 3.08
N ALA A 18 -4.86 -9.86 2.77
CA ALA A 18 -4.19 -10.41 1.61
C ALA A 18 -3.68 -11.82 1.95
N GLU A 19 -4.10 -12.81 1.18
CA GLU A 19 -3.59 -14.18 1.28
C GLU A 19 -2.47 -14.40 0.25
N GLY A 20 -1.36 -15.03 0.66
CA GLY A 20 -0.24 -15.35 -0.22
C GLY A 20 0.78 -14.22 -0.46
N ILE A 21 0.58 -13.03 0.13
CA ILE A 21 1.53 -11.91 0.05
C ILE A 21 2.36 -11.82 1.34
N ASN A 22 3.54 -12.43 1.32
CA ASN A 22 4.41 -12.51 2.50
C ASN A 22 5.28 -11.26 2.71
N HIS A 23 5.68 -10.59 1.62
CA HIS A 23 6.57 -9.43 1.69
C HIS A 23 6.13 -8.33 0.74
N VAL A 24 6.15 -7.09 1.21
CA VAL A 24 6.04 -5.89 0.37
C VAL A 24 7.26 -5.03 0.62
N LEU A 25 7.96 -4.65 -0.45
CA LEU A 25 9.13 -3.79 -0.39
C LEU A 25 8.84 -2.46 -1.08
N ILE A 26 9.35 -1.37 -0.51
CA ILE A 26 9.30 -0.03 -1.06
C ILE A 26 10.74 0.49 -1.11
N ASN A 27 11.22 0.86 -2.29
CA ASN A 27 12.61 1.31 -2.51
C ASN A 27 13.67 0.34 -1.95
N GLY A 28 13.42 -0.97 -2.09
CA GLY A 28 14.31 -2.03 -1.59
C GLY A 28 14.24 -2.30 -0.08
N VAL A 29 13.44 -1.55 0.68
CA VAL A 29 13.25 -1.74 2.12
C VAL A 29 11.88 -2.39 2.37
N GLU A 30 11.85 -3.42 3.20
CA GLU A 30 10.61 -4.12 3.55
C GLU A 30 9.66 -3.21 4.34
N ALA A 31 8.41 -3.13 3.90
CA ALA A 31 7.36 -2.30 4.49
C ALA A 31 6.19 -3.11 5.06
N VAL A 32 5.97 -4.33 4.54
CA VAL A 32 4.99 -5.28 5.09
C VAL A 32 5.64 -6.66 5.15
N ARG A 33 5.44 -7.37 6.26
CA ARG A 33 5.86 -8.77 6.43
C ARG A 33 4.70 -9.58 7.00
N ASN A 34 4.29 -10.63 6.30
CA ASN A 34 3.21 -11.55 6.71
C ASN A 34 1.93 -10.82 7.18
N GLY A 35 1.51 -9.80 6.45
CA GLY A 35 0.33 -8.98 6.77
C GLY A 35 0.58 -7.86 7.81
N GLU A 36 1.72 -7.82 8.47
CA GLU A 36 2.08 -6.77 9.43
C GLU A 36 2.70 -5.55 8.72
N ILE A 37 2.14 -4.36 8.97
CA ILE A 37 2.70 -3.09 8.48
C ILE A 37 3.86 -2.68 9.38
N LEU A 38 5.07 -2.59 8.82
CA LEU A 38 6.27 -2.19 9.53
C LEU A 38 6.33 -0.67 9.72
N THR A 39 7.14 -0.20 10.66
CA THR A 39 7.31 1.24 10.95
C THR A 39 8.12 1.99 9.88
N SER A 40 8.82 1.26 9.01
CA SER A 40 9.62 1.83 7.92
C SER A 40 8.75 2.64 6.97
N ARG A 41 9.17 3.88 6.69
CA ARG A 41 8.54 4.76 5.71
C ARG A 41 9.51 5.14 4.58
N PRO A 42 10.01 4.16 3.80
CA PRO A 42 11.04 4.39 2.79
C PRO A 42 10.48 4.99 1.47
N GLY A 43 9.20 5.36 1.45
CA GLY A 43 8.56 5.95 0.28
C GLY A 43 9.11 7.34 -0.06
N THR A 44 9.00 7.71 -1.34
CA THR A 44 9.36 9.05 -1.83
C THR A 44 8.27 9.57 -2.74
N LEU A 45 8.20 10.90 -2.87
CA LEU A 45 7.26 11.54 -3.78
C LEU A 45 7.75 11.38 -5.23
N LEU A 46 6.88 10.85 -6.08
CA LEU A 46 7.08 10.82 -7.53
C LEU A 46 6.31 11.98 -8.17
N ARG A 47 6.94 12.68 -9.11
CA ARG A 47 6.34 13.79 -9.86
C ARG A 47 6.33 13.47 -11.34
N SER A 48 5.15 13.57 -11.95
CA SER A 48 4.99 13.43 -13.40
C SER A 48 5.87 14.43 -14.15
N GLY A 49 6.51 14.01 -15.23
CA GLY A 49 7.45 14.80 -16.04
C GLY A 49 8.85 14.98 -15.44
N ARG A 50 9.06 14.61 -14.17
CA ARG A 50 10.39 14.55 -13.54
C ARG A 50 10.84 13.11 -13.34
N ASP A 51 9.96 12.30 -12.76
CA ASP A 51 10.26 10.92 -12.34
C ASP A 51 9.57 9.87 -13.26
N THR A 52 8.70 10.31 -14.18
CA THR A 52 7.98 9.44 -15.13
C THR A 52 7.82 10.10 -16.49
N ASP A 53 7.81 9.30 -17.56
CA ASP A 53 7.45 9.71 -18.91
C ASP A 53 5.99 9.39 -19.25
N THR A 54 5.30 10.31 -19.93
CA THR A 54 3.93 10.07 -20.41
C THR A 54 3.94 9.14 -21.62
N VAL A 55 3.14 8.08 -21.56
CA VAL A 55 2.95 7.12 -22.67
C VAL A 55 1.50 7.13 -23.15
N THR A 56 1.28 6.92 -24.46
CA THR A 56 -0.05 6.74 -25.04
C THR A 56 -0.41 5.24 -25.10
N ALA A 57 -1.63 4.89 -24.74
CA ALA A 57 -2.15 3.54 -24.94
C ALA A 57 -2.21 3.19 -26.44
N ARG A 58 -2.10 1.90 -26.75
CA ARG A 58 -2.30 1.35 -28.10
C ARG A 58 -3.76 1.00 -28.35
#